data_AF-A0A3D5EAA2-F1
#
_entry.id   AF-A0A3D5EAA2-F1
#
_cell.length_a   1.000
_cell.length_b   1.000
_cell.length_c   1.000
_cell.angle_alpha   90.00
_cell.angle_beta   90.00
_cell.angle_gamma   90.00
#
_symmetry.space_group_name_H-M   'P 1'
#
loop_
_entity.id
_entity.type
_entity.pdbx_description
1 polymer ?
#
loop_
_entity_poly.entity_id
_entity_poly.type
_entity_poly.pdbx_seq_one_letter_code
_entity_poly.pdbx_strand_id
1 'polypeptide(L)'
;NVAAGQKVAFAAEGAMLIDGHTGKLSELKLRAIRGVESAGMVLSEKELGLSDEHEGILVLSEDAAISTPLVEVIGDVVFDVSTWANRADLL
;
A
#
# COMPACT_ATOMS: atom_id res chain seq x y z
N ASN A 1 1.03 0.79 -15.65
CA ASN A 1 0.85 -0.69 -15.74
C ASN A 1 -0.58 -1.16 -15.39
N VAL A 2 -1.63 -0.42 -15.76
CA VAL A 2 -3.03 -0.76 -15.42
C VAL A 2 -3.68 -1.56 -16.54
N ALA A 3 -4.28 -2.71 -16.23
CA ALA A 3 -5.00 -3.58 -17.15
C ALA A 3 -6.30 -4.13 -16.54
N ALA A 4 -7.27 -4.45 -17.38
CA ALA A 4 -8.54 -5.03 -16.94
C ALA A 4 -8.33 -6.42 -16.33
N GLY A 5 -9.06 -6.73 -15.24
CA GLY A 5 -9.00 -8.02 -14.55
C GLY A 5 -7.94 -8.13 -13.46
N GLN A 6 -7.10 -7.10 -13.27
CA GLN A 6 -6.12 -7.08 -12.18
C GLN A 6 -6.80 -6.92 -10.81
N LYS A 7 -6.28 -7.64 -9.82
CA LYS A 7 -6.54 -7.36 -8.40
C LYS A 7 -5.53 -6.32 -7.93
N VAL A 8 -6.00 -5.28 -7.25
CA VAL A 8 -5.19 -4.11 -6.93
C VAL A 8 -5.46 -3.61 -5.52
N ALA A 9 -4.50 -2.91 -4.94
CA ALA A 9 -4.72 -2.14 -3.72
C ALA A 9 -5.58 -0.90 -4.04
N PHE A 10 -6.73 -0.78 -3.38
CA PHE A 10 -7.69 0.29 -3.61
C PHE A 10 -7.93 1.11 -2.32
N ALA A 11 -7.86 2.43 -2.45
CA ALA A 11 -8.21 3.36 -1.39
C ALA A 11 -9.53 4.09 -1.71
N ALA A 12 -10.44 4.05 -0.75
CA ALA A 12 -11.66 4.85 -0.73
C ALA A 12 -11.40 6.25 -0.12
N GLU A 13 -12.35 7.16 -0.28
CA GLU A 13 -12.30 8.48 0.36
C GLU A 13 -12.07 8.38 1.88
N GLY A 14 -11.23 9.26 2.42
CA GLY A 14 -10.88 9.27 3.84
C GLY A 14 -9.77 8.30 4.23
N ALA A 15 -9.26 7.48 3.30
CA ALA A 15 -8.10 6.63 3.56
C ALA A 15 -6.84 7.47 3.86
N MET A 16 -6.05 7.04 4.84
CA MET A 16 -4.76 7.65 5.17
C MET A 16 -3.64 6.96 4.39
N LEU A 17 -2.91 7.73 3.58
CA LEU A 17 -1.89 7.22 2.66
C LEU A 17 -0.63 8.08 2.71
N ILE A 18 0.51 7.53 2.29
CA ILE A 18 1.71 8.33 2.08
C ILE A 18 1.57 9.08 0.77
N ASP A 19 1.67 10.41 0.81
CA ASP A 19 1.69 11.23 -0.39
C ASP A 19 2.99 10.96 -1.16
N GLY A 20 2.87 10.44 -2.38
CA GLY A 20 4.01 10.10 -3.23
C GLY A 20 4.93 11.27 -3.59
N HIS A 21 4.52 12.53 -3.40
CA HIS A 21 5.33 13.72 -3.63
C HIS A 21 5.99 14.24 -2.35
N THR A 22 5.28 14.21 -1.23
CA THR A 22 5.77 14.81 0.03
C THR A 22 6.35 13.78 1.01
N GLY A 23 6.06 12.49 0.82
CA GLY A 23 6.45 11.41 1.73
C GLY A 23 5.75 11.45 3.08
N LYS A 24 4.71 12.28 3.24
CA LYS A 24 3.97 12.45 4.50
C LYS A 24 2.63 11.76 4.44
N LEU A 25 2.13 11.36 5.61
CA LEU A 25 0.78 10.85 5.75
C LEU A 25 -0.24 11.94 5.38
N SER A 26 -1.18 11.62 4.52
CA SER A 26 -2.23 12.51 4.03
C SER A 26 -3.55 11.75 3.85
N GLU A 27 -4.66 12.46 4.02
CA GLU A 27 -6.00 11.90 3.82
C GLU A 27 -6.39 12.00 2.34
N LEU A 28 -6.87 10.88 1.76
CA LEU A 28 -7.36 10.84 0.39
C LEU A 28 -8.69 11.59 0.29
N LYS A 29 -8.68 12.71 -0.45
CA LYS A 29 -9.86 13.48 -0.80
C LYS A 29 -10.21 13.28 -2.25
N LEU A 30 -11.44 12.90 -2.53
CA LEU A 30 -11.89 12.74 -3.92
C LEU A 30 -11.94 14.10 -4.60
N ARG A 31 -11.47 14.13 -5.84
CA ARG A 31 -11.50 15.32 -6.68
C ARG A 31 -11.79 14.91 -8.11
N ALA A 32 -12.51 15.75 -8.84
CA ALA A 32 -12.72 15.53 -10.25
C ALA A 32 -11.37 15.58 -10.99
N ILE A 33 -11.07 14.52 -11.73
CA ILE A 33 -9.88 14.44 -12.58
C ILE A 33 -10.37 14.60 -14.01
N ARG A 34 -10.01 15.72 -14.65
CA ARG A 34 -10.40 16.03 -16.04
C ARG A 34 -11.92 15.96 -16.27
N GLY A 35 -12.71 16.40 -15.28
CA GLY A 35 -14.16 16.44 -15.36
C GLY A 35 -14.88 15.14 -15.03
N VAL A 36 -14.14 14.08 -14.66
CA VAL A 36 -14.71 12.81 -14.20
C VAL A 36 -14.50 12.68 -12.69
N GLU A 37 -15.57 12.38 -11.96
CA GLU A 37 -15.47 12.07 -10.53
C GLU A 37 -14.72 10.76 -10.33
N SER A 38 -13.66 10.82 -9.50
CA SER A 38 -12.95 9.61 -9.08
C SER A 38 -13.66 9.00 -7.88
N ALA A 39 -13.93 7.70 -7.90
CA ALA A 39 -14.53 6.97 -6.78
C ALA A 39 -13.50 6.49 -5.74
N GLY A 40 -12.22 6.79 -5.96
CA GLY A 40 -11.10 6.34 -5.14
C GLY A 40 -9.78 6.44 -5.89
N MET A 41 -8.78 5.70 -5.41
CA MET A 41 -7.45 5.65 -6.00
C MET A 41 -6.90 4.22 -5.96
N VAL A 42 -6.26 3.80 -7.06
CA VAL A 42 -5.47 2.56 -7.09
C VAL A 42 -4.06 2.89 -6.63
N LEU A 43 -3.52 2.12 -5.70
CA LEU A 43 -2.29 2.45 -4.98
C LEU A 43 -1.06 1.78 -5.56
N SER A 44 0.05 2.50 -5.51
CA SER A 44 1.42 2.01 -5.67
C SER A 44 2.03 1.57 -4.33
N GLU A 45 3.16 0.88 -4.38
CA GLU A 45 3.92 0.49 -3.18
C GLU A 45 4.39 1.70 -2.37
N LYS A 46 4.75 2.79 -3.06
CA LYS A 46 5.17 4.05 -2.43
C LYS A 46 4.06 4.70 -1.61
N GLU A 47 2.84 4.73 -2.13
CA GLU A 47 1.69 5.31 -1.41
C GLU A 47 1.28 4.47 -0.19
N LEU A 48 1.62 3.18 -0.21
CA LEU A 48 1.48 2.25 0.90
C LEU A 48 2.66 2.29 1.89
N GLY A 49 3.76 2.94 1.54
CA GLY A 49 4.99 2.97 2.35
C GLY A 49 5.78 1.66 2.38
N LEU A 50 5.60 0.81 1.35
CA LEU A 50 6.28 -0.48 1.25
C LEU A 50 7.64 -0.38 0.56
N SER A 51 7.77 0.53 -0.40
CA SER A 51 8.95 0.70 -1.26
C SER A 51 9.04 2.13 -1.78
N ASP A 52 10.22 2.57 -2.22
CA ASP A 52 10.39 3.83 -2.97
C ASP A 52 10.00 3.68 -4.46
N GLU A 53 9.65 2.47 -4.88
CA GLU A 53 9.22 2.18 -6.24
C GLU A 53 7.91 2.90 -6.59
N HIS A 54 7.96 3.65 -7.69
CA HIS A 54 6.87 4.53 -8.14
C HIS A 54 6.52 4.32 -9.62
N GLU A 55 7.04 3.25 -10.24
CA GLU A 55 6.82 3.00 -11.67
C GLU A 55 5.43 2.42 -11.98
N GLY A 56 4.66 2.00 -10.97
CA GLY A 56 3.35 1.41 -11.19
C GLY A 56 2.48 1.21 -9.96
N ILE A 57 1.26 0.75 -10.22
CA ILE A 57 0.32 0.28 -9.20
C ILE A 57 0.76 -1.09 -8.65
N LEU A 58 0.39 -1.36 -7.39
CA LEU A 58 0.56 -2.67 -6.78
C LEU A 58 -0.49 -3.64 -7.35
N VAL A 59 -0.02 -4.61 -8.13
CA VAL A 59 -0.83 -5.71 -8.65
C VAL A 59 -0.73 -6.89 -7.70
N LEU A 60 -1.87 -7.32 -7.18
CA LEU A 60 -1.98 -8.45 -6.26
C LEU A 60 -2.09 -9.77 -7.03
N SER A 61 -1.78 -10.87 -6.34
CA SER A 61 -1.95 -12.21 -6.87
C SER A 61 -3.42 -12.51 -7.21
N GLU A 62 -3.65 -13.38 -8.20
CA GLU A 62 -4.99 -13.71 -8.70
C GLU A 62 -5.86 -14.44 -7.67
N ASP A 63 -5.29 -15.03 -6.64
CA ASP A 63 -5.96 -15.71 -5.53
C ASP A 63 -6.35 -14.76 -4.38
N ALA A 64 -5.86 -13.51 -4.37
CA ALA A 64 -6.16 -12.55 -3.31
C ALA A 64 -7.67 -12.30 -3.14
N ALA A 65 -8.19 -12.38 -1.91
CA ALA A 65 -9.61 -12.14 -1.67
C ALA A 65 -9.98 -10.67 -1.93
N ILE A 66 -11.09 -10.44 -2.66
CA ILE A 66 -11.59 -9.09 -2.95
C ILE A 66 -12.33 -8.57 -1.71
N SER A 67 -12.26 -7.25 -1.48
CA SER A 67 -12.91 -6.58 -0.33
C SER A 67 -12.33 -6.98 1.04
N THR A 68 -11.16 -7.61 1.06
CA THR A 68 -10.41 -7.91 2.26
C THR A 68 -9.47 -6.75 2.60
N PRO A 69 -9.32 -6.38 3.88
CA PRO A 69 -8.30 -5.41 4.28
C PRO A 69 -6.92 -5.80 3.76
N LEU A 70 -6.20 -4.86 3.15
CA LEU A 70 -4.91 -5.16 2.49
C LEU A 70 -3.88 -5.77 3.44
N VAL A 71 -3.91 -5.38 4.72
CA VAL A 71 -3.06 -5.93 5.77
C VAL A 71 -3.26 -7.44 5.99
N GLU A 72 -4.44 -7.97 5.73
CA GLU A 72 -4.71 -9.42 5.83
C GLU A 72 -4.22 -10.18 4.58
N VAL A 73 -3.97 -9.47 3.46
CA VAL A 73 -3.55 -10.08 2.19
C VAL A 73 -2.03 -10.14 2.10
N ILE A 74 -1.34 -9.06 2.45
CA ILE A 74 0.13 -8.92 2.28
C ILE A 74 0.85 -8.51 3.56
N GLY A 75 0.12 -8.21 4.64
CA GLY A 75 0.73 -7.74 5.88
C GLY A 75 1.43 -8.89 6.61
N ASP A 76 2.53 -8.53 7.28
CA ASP A 76 3.28 -9.44 8.14
C ASP A 76 3.75 -8.69 9.40
N VAL A 77 4.11 -9.45 10.43
CA VAL A 77 4.62 -8.91 11.69
C VAL A 77 6.13 -9.07 11.72
N VAL A 78 6.84 -7.94 11.63
CA VAL A 78 8.31 -7.91 11.75
C VAL A 78 8.69 -7.68 13.21
N PHE A 79 9.40 -8.64 13.80
CA PHE A 79 9.98 -8.50 15.13
C PHE A 79 11.40 -7.93 15.02
N ASP A 80 11.59 -6.71 15.53
CA ASP A 80 12.91 -6.12 15.72
C ASP A 80 13.40 -6.45 17.14
N VAL A 81 14.37 -7.37 17.23
CA VAL A 81 14.89 -7.89 18.49
C VAL A 81 16.36 -7.49 18.64
N SER A 82 16.65 -6.77 19.73
CA SER A 82 18.03 -6.49 20.13
C SER A 82 18.53 -7.56 21.10
N THR A 83 19.69 -8.13 20.80
CA THR A 83 20.32 -9.16 21.64
C THR A 83 21.48 -8.57 22.44
N TRP A 84 21.69 -9.09 23.64
CA TRP A 84 22.86 -8.75 24.45
C TRP A 84 24.07 -9.54 23.96
N ALA A 85 25.28 -8.99 24.11
CA ALA A 85 26.52 -9.57 23.55
C ALA A 85 26.80 -11.01 24.00
N ASN A 86 26.25 -11.46 25.13
CA ASN A 86 26.39 -12.81 25.66
C ASN A 86 25.40 -13.85 25.09
N ARG A 87 24.55 -13.48 24.11
CA ARG A 87 23.57 -14.36 23.45
C ARG A 87 23.83 -14.48 21.95
N ALA A 88 25.01 -14.99 21.59
CA ALA A 88 25.38 -15.24 20.19
C ALA A 88 24.50 -16.30 19.49
N ASP A 89 23.73 -17.07 20.27
CA ASP A 89 22.75 -18.06 19.79
C ASP A 89 21.47 -17.44 19.22
N LEU A 90 21.26 -16.13 19.40
CA LEU A 90 20.06 -15.41 18.95
C LEU A 90 20.30 -14.55 17.68
N LEU A 91 21.44 -14.74 17.00
CA LEU A 91 21.78 -14.10 15.73
C LEU A 91 21.46 -15.01 14.54
#